data_AF-A0A9D5FSB4-F1
#
_entry.id   AF-A0A9D5FSB4-F1
#
_cell.length_a   1.000
_cell.length_b   1.000
_cell.length_c   1.000
_cell.angle_alpha   90.00
_cell.angle_beta   90.00
_cell.angle_gamma   90.00
#
_symmetry.space_group_name_H-M   'P 1'
#
loop_
_entity.id
_entity.type
_entity.pdbx_description
1 polymer ?
#
loop_
_entity_poly.entity_id
_entity_poly.type
_entity_poly.pdbx_seq_one_letter_code
_entity_poly.pdbx_strand_id
1 'polypeptide(L)'
;MGEQEYRFRFSDTVDMPGVEETLLMAVISAEGVHGRARVWLDARFDTNPQERTCTISADNEVGQTIARIFTEMLTLELGESVFKVGRYDSLCRCQPEAKSDRGPK
;
A
#
# COMPACT_ATOMS: atom_id res chain seq x y z
N MET A 1 -20.83 -3.70 -0.02
CA MET A 1 -19.60 -3.92 -0.82
C MET A 1 -18.47 -4.01 0.17
N GLY A 2 -17.70 -5.10 0.16
CA GLY A 2 -16.64 -5.34 1.14
C GLY A 2 -15.50 -4.33 0.96
N GLU A 3 -15.05 -3.75 2.07
CA GLU A 3 -13.89 -2.87 2.12
C GLU A 3 -12.63 -3.73 1.89
N GLN A 4 -12.01 -3.64 0.72
CA GLN A 4 -10.83 -4.41 0.31
C GLN A 4 -9.60 -3.52 0.26
N GLU A 5 -8.45 -4.08 0.59
CA GLU A 5 -7.18 -3.36 0.66
C GLU A 5 -6.06 -4.21 0.04
N TYR A 6 -5.21 -3.58 -0.76
CA TYR A 6 -3.91 -4.12 -1.10
C TYR A 6 -2.90 -3.66 -0.05
N ARG A 7 -2.18 -4.61 0.54
CA ARG A 7 -1.09 -4.32 1.48
C ARG A 7 0.23 -4.82 0.92
N PHE A 8 1.13 -3.89 0.74
CA PHE A 8 2.52 -4.09 0.34
C PHE A 8 3.38 -4.14 1.59
N ARG A 9 4.31 -5.09 1.63
CA ARG A 9 5.32 -5.20 2.68
C ARG A 9 6.70 -5.29 2.06
N PHE A 10 7.60 -4.46 2.51
CA PHE A 10 8.94 -4.31 1.94
C PHE A 10 9.99 -4.99 2.84
N SER A 11 11.02 -5.59 2.24
CA SER A 11 12.20 -6.08 2.97
C SER A 11 12.92 -4.91 3.64
N ASP A 12 13.78 -5.17 4.62
CA ASP A 12 14.60 -4.18 5.34
C ASP A 12 15.58 -3.39 4.45
N THR A 13 15.97 -3.94 3.31
CA THR A 13 16.89 -3.33 2.34
C THR A 13 16.28 -2.22 1.48
N VAL A 14 14.95 -2.11 1.43
CA VAL A 14 14.26 -1.13 0.57
C VAL A 14 14.30 0.28 1.19
N ASP A 15 14.46 1.31 0.37
CA ASP A 15 14.34 2.68 0.85
C ASP A 15 12.85 3.09 0.93
N MET A 16 12.33 3.31 2.14
CA MET A 16 10.91 3.67 2.33
C MET A 16 10.56 5.06 1.77
N PRO A 17 11.39 6.11 1.92
CA PRO A 17 11.20 7.37 1.20
C PRO A 17 11.08 7.20 -0.32
N GLY A 18 11.92 6.36 -0.94
CA GLY A 18 11.76 6.01 -2.35
C GLY A 18 10.41 5.37 -2.66
N VAL A 19 9.95 4.43 -1.82
CA VAL A 19 8.61 3.82 -1.95
C VAL A 19 7.48 4.86 -1.89
N GLU A 20 7.59 5.85 -1.01
CA GLU A 20 6.62 6.95 -0.90
C GLU A 20 6.61 7.80 -2.18
N GLU A 21 7.78 8.11 -2.73
CA GLU A 21 7.90 8.83 -4.00
C GLU A 21 7.27 8.02 -5.16
N THR A 22 7.57 6.72 -5.26
CA THR A 22 6.97 5.84 -6.26
C THR A 22 5.44 5.78 -6.12
N LEU A 23 4.91 5.77 -4.90
CA LEU A 23 3.46 5.80 -4.66
C LEU A 23 2.84 7.10 -5.17
N LEU A 24 3.46 8.25 -4.86
CA LEU A 24 2.99 9.55 -5.36
C LEU A 24 3.02 9.62 -6.90
N MET A 25 4.04 9.05 -7.53
CA MET A 25 4.12 8.94 -8.99
C MET A 25 3.00 8.07 -9.58
N ALA A 26 2.65 6.96 -8.92
CA ALA A 26 1.51 6.13 -9.31
C ALA A 26 0.17 6.88 -9.18
N VAL A 27 0.01 7.68 -8.12
CA VAL A 27 -1.17 8.54 -7.91
C VAL A 27 -1.29 9.58 -9.02
N ILE A 28 -0.22 10.31 -9.32
CA ILE A 28 -0.17 11.30 -10.41
C ILE A 28 -0.51 10.64 -11.76
N SER A 29 0.01 9.45 -12.02
CA SER A 29 -0.31 8.69 -13.23
C SER A 29 -1.81 8.33 -13.30
N ALA A 30 -2.41 7.95 -12.18
CA ALA A 30 -3.85 7.68 -12.10
C ALA A 30 -4.71 8.95 -12.30
N GLU A 31 -4.19 10.15 -11.98
CA GLU A 31 -4.89 11.41 -12.28
C GLU A 31 -5.07 11.63 -13.78
N GLY A 32 -4.13 11.15 -14.61
CA GLY A 32 -4.26 11.19 -16.07
C GLY A 32 -5.36 10.27 -16.62
N VAL A 33 -5.70 9.21 -15.88
CA VAL A 33 -6.73 8.22 -16.26
C VAL A 33 -8.11 8.64 -15.75
N HIS A 34 -8.21 9.03 -14.48
CA HIS A 34 -9.49 9.25 -13.78
C HIS A 34 -9.85 10.72 -13.59
N GLY A 35 -8.90 11.62 -13.84
CA GLY A 35 -8.99 13.04 -13.50
C GLY A 35 -8.58 13.30 -12.05
N ARG A 36 -7.77 14.33 -11.83
CA ARG A 36 -7.23 14.71 -10.51
C ARG A 36 -8.29 14.76 -9.41
N ALA A 37 -9.37 15.50 -9.62
CA ALA A 37 -10.38 15.69 -8.57
C ALA A 37 -10.98 14.36 -8.08
N ARG A 38 -11.21 13.42 -8.99
CA ARG A 38 -11.75 12.09 -8.64
C ARG A 38 -10.74 11.27 -7.85
N VAL A 39 -9.48 11.29 -8.25
CA VAL A 39 -8.40 10.58 -7.54
C VAL A 39 -8.32 11.03 -6.09
N TRP A 40 -8.28 12.34 -5.83
CA TRP A 40 -8.17 12.87 -4.47
C TRP A 40 -9.40 12.65 -3.59
N LEU A 41 -10.59 12.50 -4.18
CA LEU A 41 -11.83 12.26 -3.43
C LEU A 41 -12.08 10.78 -3.14
N ASP A 42 -11.73 9.91 -4.08
CA ASP A 42 -12.08 8.49 -4.04
C ASP A 42 -10.93 7.59 -3.55
N ALA A 43 -9.67 8.00 -3.74
CA ALA A 43 -8.52 7.19 -3.35
C ALA A 43 -8.28 7.23 -1.83
N ARG A 44 -7.85 6.09 -1.29
CA ARG A 44 -7.30 5.99 0.07
C ARG A 44 -6.05 5.13 0.02
N PHE A 45 -4.94 5.67 0.45
CA PHE A 45 -3.65 4.99 0.54
C PHE A 45 -2.85 5.57 1.69
N ASP A 46 -1.94 4.78 2.24
CA ASP A 46 -1.08 5.17 3.35
C ASP A 46 0.27 4.44 3.27
N THR A 47 1.33 5.09 3.72
CA THR A 47 2.65 4.48 3.89
C THR A 47 3.05 4.55 5.35
N ASN A 48 3.51 3.41 5.88
CA ASN A 48 4.05 3.33 7.22
C ASN A 48 5.52 2.92 7.15
N PRO A 49 6.46 3.88 7.18
CA PRO A 49 7.90 3.61 7.14
C PRO A 49 8.40 2.77 8.33
N GLN A 50 7.74 2.86 9.49
CA GLN A 50 8.12 2.10 10.68
C GLN A 50 7.80 0.62 10.52
N GLU A 51 6.61 0.31 9.99
CA GLU A 51 6.20 -1.07 9.71
C GLU A 51 6.67 -1.58 8.34
N ARG A 52 7.23 -0.68 7.52
CA ARG A 52 7.67 -0.93 6.14
C ARG A 52 6.53 -1.49 5.29
N THR A 53 5.38 -0.83 5.39
CA THR A 53 4.16 -1.20 4.68
C THR A 53 3.61 -0.02 3.88
N CYS A 54 2.90 -0.36 2.81
CA CYS A 54 2.06 0.57 2.06
C CYS A 54 0.70 -0.09 1.89
N THR A 55 -0.37 0.67 2.09
CA THR A 55 -1.72 0.20 1.87
C THR A 55 -2.45 1.05 0.85
N ILE A 56 -3.29 0.39 0.04
CA ILE A 56 -4.13 1.04 -0.97
C ILE A 56 -5.51 0.39 -0.91
N SER A 57 -6.55 1.17 -0.61
CA SER A 57 -7.93 0.69 -0.70
C SER A 57 -8.26 0.31 -2.14
N ALA A 58 -8.95 -0.82 -2.31
CA ALA A 58 -9.35 -1.40 -3.59
C ALA A 58 -10.88 -1.37 -3.78
N ASP A 59 -11.58 -0.53 -3.02
CA ASP A 59 -13.05 -0.43 -2.96
C ASP A 59 -13.67 0.17 -4.22
N ASN A 60 -12.85 0.85 -5.00
CA ASN A 60 -13.24 1.50 -6.24
C ASN A 60 -12.15 1.32 -7.31
N GLU A 61 -12.49 1.72 -8.53
CA GLU A 61 -11.61 1.61 -9.68
C GLU A 61 -10.36 2.49 -9.54
N VAL A 62 -10.46 3.65 -8.89
CA VAL A 62 -9.32 4.57 -8.68
C VAL A 62 -8.23 3.87 -7.88
N GLY A 63 -8.56 3.31 -6.71
CA GLY A 63 -7.61 2.59 -5.87
C GLY A 63 -7.03 1.35 -6.54
N GLN A 64 -7.86 0.62 -7.32
CA GLN A 64 -7.37 -0.51 -8.12
C GLN A 64 -6.38 -0.08 -9.21
N THR A 65 -6.62 1.06 -9.87
CA THR A 65 -5.68 1.62 -10.86
C THR A 65 -4.37 2.03 -10.20
N ILE A 66 -4.40 2.75 -9.08
CA ILE A 66 -3.20 3.15 -8.34
C ILE A 66 -2.39 1.91 -7.95
N ALA A 67 -3.03 0.89 -7.36
CA ALA A 67 -2.34 -0.33 -6.94
C ALA A 67 -1.64 -1.06 -8.09
N ARG A 68 -2.27 -1.10 -9.28
CA ARG A 68 -1.66 -1.73 -10.47
C ARG A 68 -0.44 -0.96 -10.97
N ILE A 69 -0.57 0.36 -11.11
CA ILE A 69 0.54 1.22 -11.56
C ILE A 69 1.69 1.15 -10.56
N PHE A 70 1.39 1.26 -9.27
CA PHE A 70 2.37 1.18 -8.20
C PHE A 70 3.10 -0.17 -8.19
N THR A 71 2.38 -1.29 -8.35
CA THR A 71 3.01 -2.62 -8.43
C THR A 71 3.98 -2.73 -9.60
N GLU A 72 3.62 -2.19 -10.77
CA GLU A 72 4.48 -2.18 -11.95
C GLU A 72 5.74 -1.32 -11.72
N MET A 73 5.58 -0.10 -11.21
CA MET A 73 6.70 0.79 -10.91
C MET A 73 7.67 0.17 -9.89
N LEU A 74 7.15 -0.41 -8.80
CA LEU A 74 7.98 -1.12 -7.83
C LEU A 74 8.72 -2.30 -8.43
N THR A 75 8.07 -3.04 -9.34
CA THR A 75 8.68 -4.18 -10.01
C THR A 75 9.85 -3.74 -10.91
N LEU A 76 9.69 -2.62 -11.61
CA LEU A 76 10.72 -2.05 -12.48
C LEU A 76 11.88 -1.40 -11.70
N GLU A 77 11.59 -0.75 -10.57
CA GLU A 77 12.58 0.00 -9.78
C GLU A 77 13.35 -0.90 -8.80
N LEU A 78 12.67 -1.83 -8.13
CA LEU A 78 13.21 -2.59 -7.01
C LEU A 78 13.36 -4.09 -7.31
N GLY A 79 12.66 -4.59 -8.33
CA GLY A 79 12.57 -6.02 -8.64
C GLY A 79 11.52 -6.76 -7.80
N GLU A 80 11.03 -7.89 -8.30
CA GLU A 80 9.90 -8.65 -7.72
C GLU A 80 10.20 -9.27 -6.34
N SER A 81 11.47 -9.43 -5.97
CA SER A 81 11.86 -10.21 -4.79
C SER A 81 11.86 -9.44 -3.46
N VAL A 82 11.79 -8.11 -3.50
CA VAL A 82 12.00 -7.26 -2.31
C VAL A 82 10.72 -6.72 -1.69
N PHE A 83 9.58 -6.99 -2.30
CA PHE A 83 8.27 -6.68 -1.72
C PHE A 83 7.30 -7.84 -1.88
N LYS A 84 6.28 -7.87 -1.02
CA LYS A 84 5.15 -8.79 -1.14
C LYS A 84 3.87 -7.98 -1.12
N VAL A 85 2.94 -8.31 -2.00
CA VAL A 85 1.60 -7.73 -2.02
C VAL A 85 0.57 -8.80 -1.66
N GLY A 86 -0.36 -8.46 -0.76
CA GLY A 86 -1.51 -9.28 -0.43
C GLY A 86 -2.79 -8.48 -0.57
N ARG A 87 -3.89 -9.17 -0.89
CA ARG A 87 -5.24 -8.60 -0.89
C ARG A 87 -5.95 -9.04 0.39
N TYR A 88 -6.51 -8.07 1.10
CA TYR A 88 -7.18 -8.28 2.36
C TYR A 88 -8.61 -7.77 2.26
N ASP A 89 -9.55 -8.51 2.85
CA ASP A 89 -10.88 -8.00 3.14
C ASP A 89 -10.84 -7.42 4.56
N SER A 90 -11.09 -6.12 4.67
CA SER A 90 -10.94 -5.39 5.94
C SER A 90 -12.05 -5.68 6.95
N LEU A 91 -13.05 -6.48 6.60
CA LEU A 91 -13.96 -7.10 7.56
C LEU A 91 -13.26 -8.16 8.41
N CYS A 92 -12.08 -8.65 8.01
CA CYS A 92 -11.24 -9.55 8.80
C CYS A 92 -10.08 -8.77 9.47
N ARG A 93 -10.42 -7.89 10.41
CA ARG A 93 -9.44 -7.29 11.34
C ARG A 93 -9.03 -8.34 12.38
N CYS A 94 -8.01 -9.14 12.08
CA CYS A 94 -7.18 -9.74 13.13
C CYS A 94 -6.08 -8.73 13.50
N GLN A 95 -6.24 -8.08 14.66
CA GLN A 95 -5.23 -7.20 15.25
C GLN A 95 -3.89 -7.92 15.45
N PRO A 96 -2.73 -7.26 15.24
CA PRO A 96 -1.49 -7.68 15.85
C PRO A 96 -1.38 -7.06 17.25
N GLU A 97 -2.11 -7.59 18.23
CA GLU A 97 -1.77 -7.36 19.65
C GLU A 97 -1.22 -8.65 20.25
N ALA A 98 0.10 -8.80 20.17
CA ALA A 98 0.83 -9.71 21.03
C ALA A 98 2.08 -9.00 21.56
N LYS A 99 1.87 -7.96 22.41
CA LYS A 99 2.87 -7.65 23.43
C LYS A 99 2.85 -8.83 24.42
N SER A 100 3.73 -9.80 24.16
CA SER A 100 4.09 -10.81 25.16
C SER A 100 4.83 -10.09 26.30
N ASP A 101 4.07 -9.65 27.28
CA ASP A 101 4.57 -9.33 28.61
C ASP A 101 5.22 -10.60 29.18
N ARG A 102 6.55 -10.67 29.08
CA ARG A 102 7.37 -11.62 29.83
C ARG A 102 8.15 -10.77 30.83
N GLY A 103 7.56 -10.63 32.02
CA GLY A 103 7.97 -9.67 33.05
C GLY A 103 9.30 -9.96 33.74
N PRO A 104 9.60 -9.22 34.83
CA PRO A 104 10.38 -9.78 35.91
C PRO A 104 9.80 -9.46 37.28
N LYS A 105 9.45 -10.49 38.05
CA LYS A 105 10.02 -10.83 39.38
C LYS A 105 9.16 -11.88 40.08
#